data_AF-A0A932ZV54-F1
#
_entry.id   AF-A0A932ZV54-F1
#
_cell.length_a   1.000
_cell.length_b   1.000
_cell.length_c   1.000
_cell.angle_alpha   90.00
_cell.angle_beta   90.00
_cell.angle_gamma   90.00
#
_symmetry.space_group_name_H-M   'P 1'
#
loop_
_entity.id
_entity.type
_entity.pdbx_description
1 polymer ?
#
loop_
_entity_poly.entity_id
_entity_poly.type
_entity_poly.pdbx_seq_one_letter_code
_entity_poly.pdbx_strand_id
1 'polypeptide(L)'
;MNRCTRVTFSGSSGADYQFEVYPLNAIFNDFAAVYMFTKRSEGADGEGRHTAVFIGESEELGARLSEQDVLKSVERYKFNCVCVYREDDEDLRAAAEADLRKRYKPKGNGRAHLLN
;
A
#
# COMPACT_ATOMS: atom_id res chain seq x y z
N MET A 1 -7.28 21.44 -2.87
CA MET A 1 -7.77 20.09 -2.54
C MET A 1 -7.52 19.19 -3.75
N ASN A 2 -6.45 18.39 -3.72
CA ASN A 2 -6.18 17.47 -4.83
C ASN A 2 -7.19 16.32 -4.76
N ARG A 3 -7.88 16.05 -5.88
CA ARG A 3 -8.83 14.95 -6.03
C ARG A 3 -8.11 13.62 -5.77
N CYS A 4 -8.32 13.01 -4.61
CA CYS A 4 -7.85 11.65 -4.34
C CYS A 4 -8.72 10.67 -5.14
N THR A 5 -8.12 9.97 -6.10
CA THR A 5 -8.79 8.86 -6.77
C THR A 5 -8.89 7.68 -5.81
N ARG A 6 -9.98 6.92 -5.85
CA ARG A 6 -10.16 5.72 -5.02
C ARG A 6 -10.05 4.47 -5.86
N VAL A 7 -9.55 3.39 -5.25
CA VAL A 7 -9.45 2.06 -5.85
C VAL A 7 -9.83 1.02 -4.81
N THR A 8 -10.56 -0.01 -5.20
CA THR A 8 -10.90 -1.14 -4.32
C THR A 8 -9.93 -2.28 -4.58
N PHE A 9 -9.32 -2.81 -3.52
CA PHE A 9 -8.55 -4.04 -3.56
C PHE A 9 -9.30 -5.11 -2.76
N SER A 10 -9.44 -6.30 -3.34
CA SER A 10 -10.07 -7.44 -2.68
C SER A 10 -9.00 -8.35 -2.08
N GLY A 11 -9.15 -8.70 -0.81
CA GLY A 11 -8.27 -9.64 -0.12
C GLY A 11 -8.49 -11.10 -0.53
N SER A 12 -7.72 -12.00 0.07
CA SER A 12 -7.84 -13.45 -0.19
C SER A 12 -9.12 -14.06 0.40
N SER A 13 -9.68 -13.41 1.42
CA SER A 13 -10.96 -13.74 2.04
C SER A 13 -12.17 -13.38 1.16
N GLY A 14 -11.98 -12.50 0.17
CA GLY A 14 -13.06 -11.87 -0.59
C GLY A 14 -13.57 -10.56 0.00
N ALA A 15 -13.03 -10.10 1.13
CA ALA A 15 -13.31 -8.76 1.65
C ALA A 15 -12.74 -7.67 0.73
N ASP A 16 -13.49 -6.58 0.58
CA ASP A 16 -13.12 -5.42 -0.22
C ASP A 16 -12.65 -4.27 0.67
N TYR A 17 -11.50 -3.69 0.30
CA TYR A 17 -10.89 -2.59 1.01
C TYR A 17 -10.77 -1.38 0.06
N GLN A 18 -11.38 -0.26 0.42
CA GLN A 18 -11.36 0.95 -0.42
C GLN A 18 -10.16 1.84 -0.04
N PHE A 19 -9.19 1.91 -0.96
CA PHE A 19 -7.99 2.70 -0.79
C PHE A 19 -8.10 4.07 -1.46
N GLU A 20 -7.51 5.07 -0.84
CA GLU A 20 -7.20 6.37 -1.44
C GLU A 20 -5.85 6.29 -2.15
N VAL A 21 -5.78 6.79 -3.39
CA VAL A 21 -4.57 6.74 -4.22
C VAL A 21 -3.91 8.11 -4.26
N TYR A 22 -2.63 8.12 -3.89
CA TYR A 22 -1.78 9.29 -3.84
C TYR A 22 -0.57 9.15 -4.78
N PRO A 23 -0.06 10.26 -5.35
CA PRO A 23 1.22 10.25 -6.03
C PRO A 23 2.36 9.98 -5.04
N LEU A 24 3.50 9.51 -5.54
CA LEU A 24 4.64 9.13 -4.70
C LEU A 24 5.22 10.28 -3.84
N ASN A 25 5.08 11.53 -4.30
CA ASN A 25 5.54 12.72 -3.59
C ASN A 25 4.50 13.29 -2.60
N ALA A 26 3.42 12.56 -2.33
CA ALA A 26 2.47 12.96 -1.31
C ALA A 26 3.12 12.94 0.07
N ILE A 27 2.80 13.96 0.87
CA ILE A 27 3.24 14.09 2.25
C ILE A 27 2.07 13.65 3.13
N PHE A 28 2.34 12.75 4.08
CA PHE A 28 1.34 12.22 4.99
C PHE A 28 1.62 12.73 6.41
N ASN A 29 0.55 13.06 7.13
CA ASN A 29 0.61 13.17 8.59
C ASN A 29 0.58 11.76 9.20
N ASP A 30 0.86 11.65 10.49
CA ASP A 30 0.76 10.39 11.21
C ASP A 30 -0.69 10.01 11.49
N PHE A 31 -1.04 8.79 11.08
CA PHE A 31 -2.29 8.11 11.37
C PHE A 31 -2.14 6.62 11.04
N ALA A 32 -3.02 5.81 11.62
CA ALA A 32 -3.02 4.37 11.44
C ALA A 32 -3.61 3.95 10.08
N ALA A 33 -2.88 3.10 9.35
CA ALA A 33 -3.30 2.66 8.03
C ALA A 33 -2.59 1.40 7.54
N VAL A 34 -3.27 0.68 6.64
CA VAL A 34 -2.63 -0.20 5.66
C VAL A 34 -2.22 0.63 4.45
N TYR A 35 -1.00 0.44 3.96
CA TYR A 35 -0.49 1.10 2.77
C TYR A 35 0.03 0.10 1.74
N MET A 36 -0.12 0.47 0.47
CA MET A 36 0.36 -0.30 -0.66
C MET A 36 1.16 0.59 -1.61
N PHE A 37 2.41 0.23 -1.86
CA PHE A 37 3.13 0.77 -3.00
C PHE A 37 2.70 0.00 -4.24
N THR A 38 2.25 0.74 -5.26
CA THR A 38 1.78 0.14 -6.50
C THR A 38 2.45 0.75 -7.71
N LYS A 39 2.62 -0.07 -8.74
CA LYS A 39 2.92 0.41 -10.09
C LYS A 39 1.60 0.50 -10.85
N ARG A 40 1.15 1.72 -11.11
CA ARG A 40 0.04 2.01 -12.02
C ARG A 40 0.56 2.05 -13.44
N SER A 41 0.00 1.21 -14.30
CA SER A 41 0.17 1.27 -15.76
C SER A 41 -1.17 1.63 -16.40
N GLU A 42 -1.15 2.50 -17.39
CA GLU A 42 -2.32 2.75 -18.24
C GLU A 42 -2.51 1.54 -19.17
N GLY A 43 -3.69 0.92 -19.11
CA GLY A 43 -4.09 -0.10 -20.08
C GLY A 43 -4.44 0.53 -21.43
N ALA A 44 -4.54 -0.31 -22.47
CA ALA A 44 -4.92 0.14 -23.82
C ALA A 44 -6.35 0.72 -23.90
N ASP A 45 -7.16 0.40 -22.89
CA ASP A 45 -8.51 0.88 -22.60
C ASP A 45 -8.54 2.23 -21.84
N GLY A 46 -7.37 2.77 -21.47
CA GLY A 46 -7.26 3.98 -20.65
C GLY A 46 -7.49 3.75 -19.16
N GLU A 47 -7.78 2.52 -18.73
CA GLU A 47 -7.96 2.18 -17.33
C GLU A 47 -6.61 1.96 -16.64
N GLY A 48 -6.43 2.59 -15.47
CA GLY A 48 -5.22 2.43 -14.67
C GLY A 48 -5.21 1.09 -13.94
N ARG A 49 -4.32 0.18 -14.32
CA ARG A 49 -4.12 -1.08 -13.58
C ARG A 49 -3.04 -0.92 -12.53
N HIS A 50 -3.38 -1.24 -11.28
CA HIS A 50 -2.45 -1.22 -10.16
C HIS A 50 -1.85 -2.60 -9.91
N THR A 51 -0.52 -2.70 -9.98
CA THR A 51 0.22 -3.88 -9.52
C THR A 51 0.81 -3.61 -8.15
N ALA A 52 0.41 -4.40 -7.14
CA ALA A 52 0.96 -4.29 -5.79
C ALA A 52 2.43 -4.72 -5.76
N VAL A 53 3.29 -3.83 -5.27
CA VAL A 53 4.74 -4.02 -5.15
C VAL A 53 5.12 -4.35 -3.72
N PHE A 54 4.52 -3.64 -2.78
CA PHE A 54 4.73 -3.78 -1.35
C PHE A 54 3.43 -3.48 -0.62
N ILE A 55 3.17 -4.20 0.46
CA ILE A 55 2.01 -4.02 1.33
C ILE A 55 2.52 -4.05 2.77
N GLY A 56 2.08 -3.12 3.58
CA GLY A 56 2.36 -3.10 5.01
C GLY A 56 1.34 -2.27 5.76
N GLU A 57 1.49 -2.24 7.07
CA GLU A 57 0.68 -1.41 7.96
C GLU A 57 1.55 -0.60 8.91
N SER A 58 0.96 0.43 9.51
CA SER A 58 1.63 1.31 10.48
C SER A 58 0.59 2.08 11.29
N GLU A 59 0.92 2.39 12.54
CA GLU A 59 0.19 3.34 13.39
C GLU A 59 0.54 4.80 13.06
N GLU A 60 1.72 5.03 12.47
CA GLU A 60 2.29 6.34 12.18
C GLU A 60 2.77 6.40 10.73
N LEU A 61 1.81 6.48 9.78
CA LEU A 61 2.11 6.41 8.35
C LEU A 61 3.10 7.50 7.88
N GLY A 62 3.03 8.71 8.40
CA GLY A 62 3.90 9.82 8.01
C GLY A 62 5.36 9.54 8.34
N ALA A 63 5.64 9.13 9.57
CA ALA A 63 6.95 8.68 10.03
C ALA A 63 7.43 7.49 9.19
N ARG A 64 6.58 6.47 9.01
CA ARG A 64 6.91 5.24 8.29
C ARG A 64 7.32 5.47 6.84
N LEU A 65 6.61 6.35 6.12
CA LEU A 65 6.90 6.67 4.73
C LEU A 65 8.08 7.64 4.56
N SER A 66 8.47 8.33 5.63
CA SER A 66 9.67 9.18 5.66
C SER A 66 10.96 8.38 5.87
N GLU A 67 10.86 7.11 6.30
CA GLU A 67 12.01 6.22 6.47
C GLU A 67 12.64 5.84 5.12
N GLN A 68 13.87 6.33 4.91
CA GLN A 68 14.59 6.08 3.66
C GLN A 68 14.85 4.60 3.37
N ASP A 69 14.96 3.75 4.39
CA ASP A 69 15.25 2.32 4.22
C ASP A 69 14.07 1.55 3.59
N VAL A 70 12.83 1.97 3.89
CA VAL A 70 11.64 1.44 3.22
C VAL A 70 11.69 1.80 1.74
N LEU A 71 11.87 3.09 1.44
CA LEU A 71 11.90 3.60 0.07
C LEU A 71 13.02 2.94 -0.75
N LYS A 72 14.24 2.82 -0.19
CA LYS A 72 15.38 2.15 -0.84
C LYS A 72 15.11 0.67 -1.13
N SER A 73 14.47 -0.03 -0.20
CA SER A 73 14.17 -1.47 -0.34
C SER A 73 13.20 -1.75 -1.49
N VAL A 74 12.30 -0.80 -1.80
CA VAL A 74 11.30 -0.95 -2.87
C VAL A 74 11.60 -0.17 -4.14
N GLU A 75 12.57 0.76 -4.13
CA GLU A 75 12.91 1.65 -5.27
C GLU A 75 13.15 0.89 -6.58
N ARG A 76 13.78 -0.29 -6.49
CA ARG A 76 14.05 -1.17 -7.64
C ARG A 76 12.81 -1.60 -8.41
N TYR A 77 11.62 -1.53 -7.81
CA TYR A 77 10.37 -1.99 -8.41
C TYR A 77 9.58 -0.90 -9.16
N LYS A 78 10.11 0.33 -9.25
CA LYS A 78 9.55 1.42 -10.08
C LYS A 78 8.05 1.69 -9.84
N PHE A 79 7.62 1.65 -8.57
CA PHE A 79 6.27 2.04 -8.16
C PHE A 79 6.07 3.55 -8.32
N ASN A 80 4.83 3.98 -8.54
CA ASN A 80 4.49 5.39 -8.82
C ASN A 80 3.27 5.89 -8.04
N CYS A 81 2.60 5.02 -7.26
CA CYS A 81 1.46 5.39 -6.43
C CYS A 81 1.59 4.78 -5.03
N VAL A 82 1.09 5.53 -4.03
CA VAL A 82 0.87 5.07 -2.67
C VAL A 82 -0.64 4.96 -2.49
N CYS A 83 -1.13 3.74 -2.21
CA CYS A 83 -2.54 3.53 -1.87
C CYS A 83 -2.64 3.41 -0.36
N VAL A 84 -3.60 4.11 0.27
CA VAL A 84 -3.79 4.12 1.72
C VAL A 84 -5.21 3.70 2.10
N TYR A 85 -5.35 2.75 3.02
CA TYR A 85 -6.58 2.34 3.68
C TYR A 85 -6.45 2.66 5.17
N ARG A 86 -7.22 3.61 5.66
CA ARG A 86 -7.19 4.03 7.08
C ARG A 86 -7.97 3.03 7.92
N GLU A 87 -7.35 2.59 9.00
CA GLU A 87 -7.95 1.65 9.96
C GLU A 87 -7.26 1.87 11.31
N ASP A 88 -8.01 2.41 12.27
CA ASP A 88 -7.48 2.78 13.59
C ASP A 88 -7.36 1.56 14.51
N ASP A 89 -8.19 0.54 14.29
CA ASP A 89 -8.16 -0.71 15.05
C ASP A 89 -6.99 -1.59 14.60
N GLU A 90 -6.09 -1.91 15.54
CA GLU A 90 -4.87 -2.70 15.27
C GLU A 90 -5.18 -4.10 14.73
N ASP A 91 -6.16 -4.79 15.30
CA ASP A 91 -6.51 -6.15 14.91
C ASP A 91 -7.11 -6.17 13.50
N LEU A 92 -8.00 -5.22 13.18
CA LEU A 92 -8.57 -5.08 11.84
C LEU A 92 -7.53 -4.66 10.80
N ARG A 93 -6.61 -3.77 11.16
CA ARG A 93 -5.53 -3.30 10.29
C ARG A 93 -4.55 -4.43 9.96
N ALA A 94 -4.13 -5.20 10.97
CA ALA A 94 -3.28 -6.37 10.80
C ALA A 94 -3.97 -7.47 9.98
N ALA A 95 -5.27 -7.71 10.21
CA ALA A 95 -6.04 -8.68 9.43
C ALA A 95 -6.14 -8.28 7.96
N ALA A 96 -6.39 -6.99 7.67
CA ALA A 96 -6.44 -6.46 6.31
C ALA A 96 -5.08 -6.58 5.60
N GLU A 97 -3.98 -6.23 6.25
CA GLU A 97 -2.61 -6.40 5.72
C GLU A 97 -2.33 -7.85 5.33
N ALA A 98 -2.61 -8.79 6.24
CA ALA A 98 -2.34 -10.20 6.04
C ALA A 98 -3.18 -10.76 4.89
N ASP A 99 -4.45 -10.37 4.80
CA ASP A 99 -5.38 -10.81 3.77
C ASP A 99 -4.98 -10.32 2.37
N LEU A 100 -4.60 -9.05 2.26
CA LEU A 100 -4.10 -8.45 1.03
C LEU A 100 -2.76 -9.07 0.61
N ARG A 101 -1.83 -9.28 1.54
CA ARG A 101 -0.54 -9.94 1.23
C ARG A 101 -0.72 -11.36 0.75
N LYS A 102 -1.63 -12.12 1.34
CA LYS A 102 -1.94 -13.48 0.92
C LYS A 102 -2.49 -13.52 -0.51
N ARG A 103 -3.30 -12.53 -0.90
CA ARG A 103 -3.85 -12.39 -2.26
C ARG A 103 -2.79 -11.99 -3.29
N TYR A 104 -2.08 -10.90 -3.03
CA TYR A 104 -1.25 -10.23 -4.05
C TYR A 104 0.19 -10.72 -4.08
N LYS A 105 0.67 -11.36 -3.00
CA LYS A 105 2.05 -11.90 -2.87
C LYS A 105 3.11 -10.92 -3.40
N PRO A 106 3.13 -9.67 -2.89
CA PRO A 106 4.00 -8.61 -3.39
C PRO A 106 5.48 -9.01 -3.36
N LYS A 107 6.18 -8.79 -4.48
CA LYS A 107 7.60 -9.15 -4.63
C LYS A 107 8.53 -8.37 -3.70
N GLY A 108 8.13 -7.16 -3.28
CA GLY A 108 8.87 -6.32 -2.35
C GLY A 108 8.88 -6.81 -0.91
N ASN A 109 7.91 -7.66 -0.51
CA ASN A 109 7.85 -8.26 0.83
C ASN A 109 8.76 -9.51 0.97
N GLY A 110 9.55 -9.85 -0.06
CA GLY A 110 10.44 -11.01 -0.07
C GLY A 110 11.72 -10.80 0.76
N ARG A 111 11.87 -11.64 1.80
CA ARG A 111 13.00 -11.77 2.77
C ARG A 111 13.14 -10.69 3.88
N ALA A 112 12.05 -10.05 4.28
CA ALA A 112 12.02 -9.24 5.52
C ALA A 112 11.07 -9.80 6.61
N HIS A 113 10.62 -11.06 6.51
CA HIS A 113 9.78 -11.69 7.52
C HIS A 113 10.57 -12.53 8.54
N LEU A 114 11.77 -12.08 8.92
CA LEU A 114 12.56 -12.65 10.02
C LEU A 114 13.43 -11.56 10.62
N LEU A 115 12.84 -10.53 11.22
CA LEU A 115 13.50 -9.79 12.29
C LEU A 115 12.48 -9.52 13.39
N ASN A 116 12.59 -10.40 14.39
CA ASN A 116 12.07 -10.38 15.76
C ASN A 116 10.57 -10.34 15.97
#